data_AF-A0AA42IUM8-F1
#
_entry.id   AF-A0AA42IUM8-F1
#
_cell.length_a   1.000
_cell.length_b   1.000
_cell.length_c   1.000
_cell.angle_alpha   90.00
_cell.angle_beta   90.00
_cell.angle_gamma   90.00
#
_symmetry.space_group_name_H-M   'P 1'
#
loop_
_entity.id
_entity.type
_entity.pdbx_description
1 polymer ?
#
loop_
_entity_poly.entity_id
_entity_poly.type
_entity_poly.pdbx_seq_one_letter_code
_entity_poly.pdbx_strand_id
1 'polypeptide(L)'
;MNHPNPASDPAVSQPDAAPAYSPDQGARLHHARLVMRDGRRYAALTGAGAIWVTPAAGCLLQPEVGDIALVSLAAGQGYILTVLERGAPASAARVEVPGDLQLSLPEGKLTIQAADGMALDAGPALEVNAAHATVTLDEADLRCQTLRVAGDNAHTHWNTRNDVSVERMEISGRAEVHLGQSVRRVAGHDDVTTGSQRTVVNEDWSVHAATADLKARDRVAVDADSVQIG
;
A
#
# COMPACT_ATOMS: atom_id res chain seq x y z
N MET A 1 -57.95 -3.55 -27.68
CA MET A 1 -56.92 -4.22 -28.49
C MET A 1 -55.58 -4.04 -27.81
N ASN A 2 -54.97 -5.18 -27.44
CA ASN A 2 -53.59 -5.45 -27.03
C ASN A 2 -52.99 -4.73 -25.81
N HIS A 3 -53.06 -5.43 -24.67
CA HIS A 3 -52.05 -5.35 -23.61
C HIS A 3 -50.73 -6.00 -24.09
N PRO A 4 -49.56 -5.42 -23.84
CA PRO A 4 -48.29 -6.10 -24.04
C PRO A 4 -47.93 -6.97 -22.83
N ASN A 5 -47.48 -8.18 -23.14
CA ASN A 5 -47.02 -9.21 -22.22
C ASN A 5 -45.69 -8.80 -21.57
N PRO A 6 -45.46 -8.96 -20.25
CA PRO A 6 -44.14 -8.75 -19.67
C PRO A 6 -43.19 -9.88 -20.10
N ALA A 7 -42.04 -9.48 -20.64
CA ALA A 7 -40.97 -10.36 -21.03
C ALA A 7 -40.41 -11.11 -19.80
N SER A 8 -40.24 -12.41 -19.96
CA SER A 8 -39.65 -13.34 -19.02
C SER A 8 -38.21 -12.97 -18.64
N ASP A 9 -37.95 -12.92 -17.33
CA ASP A 9 -36.63 -12.74 -16.71
C ASP A 9 -35.60 -13.77 -17.23
N PRO A 10 -34.34 -13.38 -17.46
CA PRO A 10 -33.27 -14.32 -17.72
C PRO A 10 -32.99 -15.13 -16.44
N ALA A 11 -32.86 -16.44 -16.61
CA ALA A 11 -32.64 -17.41 -15.56
C ALA A 11 -31.53 -16.97 -14.59
N VAL A 12 -31.93 -16.71 -13.34
CA VAL A 12 -31.02 -16.67 -12.20
C VAL A 12 -30.43 -18.07 -12.06
N SER A 13 -29.15 -18.22 -12.45
CA SER A 13 -28.38 -19.43 -12.17
C SER A 13 -28.40 -19.70 -10.68
N GLN A 14 -29.11 -20.74 -10.27
CA GLN A 14 -29.07 -21.24 -8.90
C GLN A 14 -27.61 -21.57 -8.54
N PRO A 15 -27.13 -21.17 -7.35
CA PRO A 15 -25.86 -21.68 -6.85
C PRO A 15 -25.95 -23.21 -6.77
N ASP A 16 -24.94 -23.90 -7.30
CA ASP A 16 -24.79 -25.36 -7.23
C ASP A 16 -25.14 -25.83 -5.81
N ALA A 17 -26.24 -26.57 -5.68
CA ALA A 17 -26.69 -27.05 -4.39
C ALA A 17 -25.58 -27.89 -3.75
N ALA A 18 -25.17 -27.51 -2.54
CA ALA A 18 -24.19 -28.27 -1.79
C ALA A 18 -24.68 -29.72 -1.68
N PRO A 19 -23.85 -30.71 -2.04
CA PRO A 19 -24.29 -32.09 -2.00
C PRO A 19 -24.71 -32.51 -0.59
N ALA A 20 -25.80 -33.27 -0.50
CA ALA A 20 -26.32 -33.78 0.76
C ALA A 20 -25.27 -34.67 1.46
N TYR A 21 -24.90 -34.30 2.69
CA TYR A 21 -23.99 -35.07 3.53
C TYR A 21 -24.63 -36.39 3.93
N SER A 22 -24.02 -37.53 3.58
CA SER A 22 -24.42 -38.87 4.04
C SER A 22 -23.32 -39.47 4.92
N PRO A 23 -23.60 -39.75 6.21
CA PRO A 23 -22.58 -40.11 7.20
C PRO A 23 -22.02 -41.53 7.05
N ASP A 24 -22.69 -42.44 6.33
CA ASP A 24 -22.40 -43.88 6.36
C ASP A 24 -21.56 -44.43 5.18
N GLN A 25 -20.92 -43.56 4.40
CA GLN A 25 -20.03 -44.00 3.31
C GLN A 25 -18.58 -43.68 3.64
N GLY A 26 -17.81 -44.73 3.93
CA GLY A 26 -16.38 -44.60 4.26
C GLY A 26 -15.61 -43.90 3.14
N ALA A 27 -14.98 -42.77 3.46
CA ALA A 27 -14.10 -42.07 2.55
C ALA A 27 -12.80 -42.86 2.35
N ARG A 28 -12.36 -42.98 1.10
CA ARG A 28 -11.07 -43.59 0.75
C ARG A 28 -10.11 -42.52 0.30
N LEU A 29 -8.89 -42.57 0.82
CA LEU A 29 -7.80 -41.68 0.45
C LEU A 29 -6.93 -42.31 -0.63
N HIS A 30 -6.60 -41.54 -1.65
CA HIS A 30 -5.77 -41.98 -2.76
C HIS A 30 -4.71 -40.93 -3.08
N HIS A 31 -3.50 -41.37 -3.42
CA HIS A 31 -2.58 -40.55 -4.21
C HIS A 31 -3.04 -40.59 -5.66
N ALA A 32 -3.16 -39.42 -6.28
CA ALA A 32 -3.59 -39.31 -7.67
C ALA A 32 -2.78 -38.27 -8.41
N ARG A 33 -2.49 -38.52 -9.69
CA ARG A 33 -1.94 -37.51 -10.58
C ARG A 33 -3.08 -36.72 -11.21
N LEU A 34 -3.04 -35.40 -11.15
CA LEU A 34 -4.01 -34.55 -11.83
C LEU A 34 -3.65 -34.47 -13.32
N VAL A 35 -4.50 -34.97 -14.22
CA VAL A 35 -4.15 -35.12 -15.64
C VAL A 35 -4.93 -34.19 -16.57
N MET A 36 -6.03 -33.61 -16.08
CA MET A 36 -6.87 -32.68 -16.84
C MET A 36 -7.59 -31.72 -15.89
N ARG A 37 -7.96 -30.55 -16.39
CA ARG A 37 -8.79 -29.57 -15.68
C ARG A 37 -9.95 -29.13 -16.56
N ASP A 38 -11.15 -29.08 -15.99
CA ASP A 38 -12.38 -28.53 -16.58
C ASP A 38 -13.03 -27.58 -15.57
N GLY A 39 -12.89 -26.27 -15.79
CA GLY A 39 -13.31 -25.24 -14.83
C GLY A 39 -12.62 -25.40 -13.46
N ARG A 40 -13.40 -25.74 -12.43
CA ARG A 40 -12.92 -26.03 -11.06
C ARG A 40 -12.66 -27.51 -10.80
N ARG A 41 -12.98 -28.40 -11.74
CA ARG A 41 -12.81 -29.86 -11.60
C ARG A 41 -11.49 -30.30 -12.21
N TYR A 42 -10.89 -31.34 -11.63
CA TYR A 42 -9.67 -31.97 -12.10
C TYR A 42 -9.91 -33.46 -12.29
N ALA A 43 -9.36 -34.03 -13.36
CA ALA A 43 -9.34 -35.47 -13.54
C ALA A 43 -8.15 -36.03 -12.75
N ALA A 44 -8.43 -36.77 -11.69
CA ALA A 44 -7.46 -37.43 -10.83
C ALA A 44 -7.25 -38.87 -11.29
N LEU A 45 -6.08 -39.19 -11.83
CA LEU A 45 -5.69 -40.53 -12.23
C LEU A 45 -5.22 -41.33 -11.02
N THR A 46 -5.98 -42.34 -10.64
CA THR A 46 -5.69 -43.32 -9.59
C THR A 46 -5.34 -44.68 -10.20
N GLY A 47 -4.90 -45.64 -9.38
CA GLY A 47 -4.71 -47.02 -9.82
C GLY A 47 -5.98 -47.72 -10.35
N ALA A 48 -7.17 -47.22 -10.01
CA ALA A 48 -8.45 -47.75 -10.49
C ALA A 48 -8.99 -47.02 -11.74
N GLY A 49 -8.30 -45.98 -12.21
CA GLY A 49 -8.73 -45.13 -13.32
C GLY A 49 -8.84 -43.65 -12.94
N ALA A 50 -9.34 -42.85 -13.88
CA ALA A 50 -9.51 -41.40 -13.71
C ALA A 50 -10.90 -41.05 -13.17
N ILE A 51 -10.94 -40.15 -12.19
CA ILE A 51 -12.19 -39.64 -11.59
C ILE A 51 -12.15 -38.11 -11.49
N TRP A 52 -13.30 -37.46 -11.69
CA TRP A 52 -13.41 -36.01 -11.51
C TRP A 52 -13.48 -35.64 -10.03
N VAL A 53 -12.63 -34.71 -9.61
CA VAL A 53 -12.53 -34.21 -8.24
C VAL A 53 -12.47 -32.67 -8.24
N THR A 54 -12.84 -32.04 -7.14
CA THR A 54 -12.71 -30.58 -6.95
C THR A 54 -11.78 -30.26 -5.79
N PRO A 55 -11.07 -29.13 -5.79
CA PRO A 55 -10.36 -28.68 -4.60
C PRO A 55 -11.31 -28.57 -3.39
N ALA A 56 -10.92 -29.15 -2.26
CA ALA A 56 -11.59 -28.89 -1.00
C ALA A 56 -11.43 -27.41 -0.62
N ALA A 57 -12.38 -26.86 0.16
CA ALA A 57 -12.25 -25.50 0.67
C ALA A 57 -10.97 -25.30 1.52
N GLY A 58 -10.49 -26.36 2.19
CA GLY A 58 -9.23 -26.34 2.94
C GLY A 58 -7.97 -26.63 2.12
N CYS A 59 -8.09 -26.83 0.81
CA CYS A 59 -6.93 -27.04 -0.07
C CYS A 59 -6.25 -25.69 -0.31
N LEU A 60 -5.19 -25.40 0.43
CA LEU A 60 -4.51 -24.09 0.39
C LEU A 60 -3.75 -23.85 -0.92
N LEU A 61 -3.00 -24.86 -1.39
CA LEU A 61 -2.22 -24.75 -2.61
C LEU A 61 -3.13 -25.02 -3.81
N GLN A 62 -3.27 -24.04 -4.70
CA GLN A 62 -4.05 -24.18 -5.92
C GLN A 62 -3.50 -25.36 -6.77
N PRO A 63 -4.31 -26.40 -7.04
CA PRO A 63 -3.85 -27.55 -7.79
C PRO A 63 -3.61 -27.23 -9.27
N GLU A 64 -2.61 -27.86 -9.87
CA GLU A 64 -2.28 -27.73 -11.29
C GLU A 64 -2.24 -29.11 -11.98
N VAL A 65 -2.45 -29.12 -13.30
CA VAL A 65 -2.31 -30.36 -14.08
C VAL A 65 -0.85 -30.80 -14.02
N GLY A 66 -0.63 -32.07 -13.74
CA GLY A 66 0.67 -32.69 -13.53
C GLY A 66 0.96 -32.99 -12.06
N ASP A 67 0.31 -32.29 -11.13
CA ASP A 67 0.52 -32.44 -9.68
C ASP A 67 0.16 -33.85 -9.20
N ILE A 68 0.88 -34.32 -8.18
CA ILE A 68 0.47 -35.46 -7.36
C ILE A 68 -0.26 -34.90 -6.15
N ALA A 69 -1.48 -35.36 -5.90
CA ALA A 69 -2.32 -34.85 -4.83
C ALA A 69 -2.93 -35.99 -4.00
N LEU A 70 -3.28 -35.67 -2.76
CA LEU A 70 -4.10 -36.54 -1.90
C LEU A 70 -5.57 -36.23 -2.18
N VAL A 71 -6.31 -37.23 -2.65
CA VAL A 71 -7.74 -37.11 -2.94
C VAL A 71 -8.56 -37.99 -2.00
N SER A 72 -9.68 -37.47 -1.53
CA SER A 72 -10.69 -38.21 -0.77
C SER A 72 -11.87 -38.52 -1.67
N LEU A 73 -12.26 -39.80 -1.74
CA LEU A 73 -13.39 -40.27 -2.54
C LEU A 73 -14.46 -40.89 -1.62
N ALA A 74 -15.70 -40.40 -1.72
CA ALA A 74 -16.87 -40.93 -1.00
C ALA A 74 -18.13 -40.70 -1.83
N ALA A 75 -19.04 -41.67 -1.92
CA ALA A 75 -20.35 -41.51 -2.57
C ALA A 75 -20.32 -40.95 -4.02
N GLY A 76 -19.27 -41.26 -4.79
CA GLY A 76 -19.11 -40.72 -6.16
C GLY A 76 -18.64 -39.26 -6.21
N GLN A 77 -18.31 -38.67 -5.07
CA GLN A 77 -17.73 -37.34 -4.95
C GLN A 77 -16.25 -37.45 -4.60
N GLY A 78 -15.47 -36.48 -5.07
CA GLY A 78 -14.04 -36.46 -4.83
C GLY A 78 -13.54 -35.05 -4.53
N TYR A 79 -12.73 -34.95 -3.48
CA TYR A 79 -12.08 -33.71 -3.10
C TYR A 79 -10.57 -33.85 -3.11
N ILE A 80 -9.88 -32.87 -3.69
CA ILE A 80 -8.44 -32.70 -3.51
C ILE A 80 -8.24 -32.08 -2.13
N LEU A 81 -7.56 -32.79 -1.23
CA LEU A 81 -7.29 -32.30 0.12
C LEU A 81 -6.01 -31.46 0.15
N THR A 82 -4.95 -31.94 -0.51
CA THR A 82 -3.67 -31.25 -0.59
C THR A 82 -2.91 -31.70 -1.83
N VAL A 83 -2.09 -30.81 -2.38
CA VAL A 83 -1.08 -31.14 -3.40
C VAL A 83 0.18 -31.62 -2.66
N LEU A 84 0.62 -32.83 -3.00
CA LEU A 84 1.78 -33.48 -2.39
C LEU A 84 3.07 -33.11 -3.12
N GLU A 85 3.04 -33.13 -4.45
CA GLU A 85 4.19 -32.84 -5.30
C GLU A 85 3.75 -32.04 -6.53
N ARG A 86 4.56 -31.05 -6.92
CA ARG A 86 4.31 -30.27 -8.13
C ARG A 86 4.71 -31.07 -9.38
N GLY A 87 3.83 -31.03 -10.39
CA GLY A 87 4.17 -31.56 -11.72
C GLY A 87 5.30 -30.77 -12.39
N ALA A 88 5.35 -29.46 -12.14
CA ALA A 88 6.39 -28.54 -12.58
C ALA A 88 6.96 -27.77 -11.37
N PRO A 89 8.10 -28.17 -10.80
CA PRO A 89 8.61 -27.59 -9.54
C PRO A 89 8.88 -26.08 -9.58
N ALA A 90 9.08 -25.51 -10.77
CA ALA A 90 9.33 -24.08 -10.97
C ALA A 90 8.05 -23.22 -11.08
N SER A 91 6.85 -23.83 -11.05
CA SER A 91 5.59 -23.07 -11.07
C SER A 91 5.40 -22.30 -9.77
N ALA A 92 4.85 -21.09 -9.84
CA ALA A 92 4.50 -20.33 -8.65
C ALA A 92 3.46 -21.08 -7.78
N ALA A 93 3.74 -21.19 -6.48
CA ALA A 93 2.73 -21.61 -5.52
C ALA A 93 1.68 -20.49 -5.36
N ARG A 94 0.40 -20.84 -5.47
CA ARG A 94 -0.71 -19.89 -5.35
C ARG A 94 -1.68 -20.33 -4.27
N VAL A 95 -2.04 -19.39 -3.41
CA VAL A 95 -3.17 -19.49 -2.49
C VAL A 95 -4.25 -18.58 -3.04
N GLU A 96 -5.36 -19.17 -3.48
CA GLU A 96 -6.49 -18.45 -4.07
C GLU A 96 -7.75 -18.86 -3.31
N VAL A 97 -8.44 -17.89 -2.72
CA VAL A 97 -9.69 -18.13 -2.00
C VAL A 97 -10.82 -17.34 -2.64
N PRO A 98 -12.00 -17.94 -2.84
CA PRO A 98 -13.16 -17.19 -3.28
C PRO A 98 -13.68 -16.31 -2.13
N GLY A 99 -13.80 -15.00 -2.35
CA GLY A 99 -14.31 -14.05 -1.36
C GLY A 99 -13.24 -13.54 -0.40
N ASP A 100 -13.65 -13.22 0.83
CA ASP A 100 -12.79 -12.56 1.82
C ASP A 100 -11.88 -13.54 2.56
N LEU A 101 -10.63 -13.14 2.81
CA LEU A 101 -9.67 -13.86 3.64
C LEU A 101 -9.35 -13.07 4.90
N GLN A 102 -9.47 -13.71 6.06
CA GLN A 102 -8.99 -13.16 7.32
C GLN A 102 -7.90 -14.05 7.92
N LEU A 103 -6.72 -13.46 8.18
CA LEU A 103 -5.67 -14.09 8.97
C LEU A 103 -5.72 -13.51 10.39
N SER A 104 -6.09 -14.33 11.38
CA SER A 104 -6.23 -13.91 12.78
C SER A 104 -5.34 -14.76 13.68
N LEU A 105 -4.53 -14.09 14.50
CA LEU A 105 -3.73 -14.70 15.55
C LEU A 105 -4.07 -13.99 16.87
N PRO A 106 -5.08 -14.48 17.62
CA PRO A 106 -5.47 -13.88 18.91
C PRO A 106 -4.31 -13.85 19.91
N GLU A 107 -3.41 -14.82 19.80
CA GLU A 107 -2.16 -14.90 20.54
C GLU A 107 -1.03 -15.21 19.56
N GLY A 108 0.15 -14.65 19.79
CA GLY A 108 1.35 -14.92 19.00
C GLY A 108 1.73 -13.82 18.01
N LYS A 109 2.52 -14.19 16.99
CA LYS A 109 3.16 -13.29 16.03
C LYS A 109 3.05 -13.85 14.61
N LEU A 110 2.54 -13.05 13.68
CA LEU A 110 2.65 -13.32 12.25
C LEU A 110 3.96 -12.75 11.70
N THR A 111 4.70 -13.54 10.93
CA THR A 111 5.89 -13.09 10.21
C THR A 111 5.75 -13.50 8.75
N ILE A 112 5.86 -12.53 7.83
CA ILE A 112 5.88 -12.75 6.38
C ILE A 112 7.28 -12.37 5.90
N GLN A 113 7.95 -13.29 5.21
CA GLN A 113 9.32 -13.11 4.73
C GLN A 113 9.41 -13.55 3.27
N ALA A 114 10.15 -12.77 2.49
CA ALA A 114 10.47 -13.09 1.10
C ALA A 114 11.93 -12.72 0.84
N ALA A 115 12.66 -13.60 0.13
CA ALA A 115 14.06 -13.37 -0.23
C ALA A 115 14.19 -12.38 -1.39
N ASP A 116 13.33 -12.53 -2.40
CA ASP A 116 13.39 -11.80 -3.67
C ASP A 116 12.23 -10.79 -3.81
N GLY A 117 11.91 -10.12 -2.70
CA GLY A 117 10.93 -9.03 -2.65
C GLY A 117 9.49 -9.43 -2.32
N MET A 118 8.67 -8.42 -2.04
CA MET A 118 7.26 -8.54 -1.69
C MET A 118 6.47 -7.43 -2.39
N ALA A 119 5.36 -7.79 -3.02
CA ALA A 119 4.42 -6.83 -3.59
C ALA A 119 3.09 -6.90 -2.81
N LEU A 120 2.56 -5.72 -2.47
CA LEU A 120 1.23 -5.57 -1.87
C LEU A 120 0.38 -4.76 -2.84
N ASP A 121 -0.57 -5.43 -3.50
CA ASP A 121 -1.54 -4.79 -4.38
C ASP A 121 -2.92 -4.85 -3.70
N ALA A 122 -3.38 -3.68 -3.27
CA ALA A 122 -4.62 -3.53 -2.52
C ALA A 122 -5.51 -2.54 -3.29
N GLY A 123 -6.53 -3.06 -3.99
CA GLY A 123 -7.31 -2.31 -4.97
C GLY A 123 -7.75 -0.91 -4.52
N PRO A 124 -8.88 -0.78 -3.80
CA PRO A 124 -9.37 0.55 -3.38
C PRO A 124 -8.71 1.08 -2.10
N ALA A 125 -8.18 0.21 -1.23
CA ALA A 125 -7.69 0.62 0.09
C ALA A 125 -6.63 -0.33 0.66
N LEU A 126 -5.62 0.25 1.32
CA LEU A 126 -4.67 -0.42 2.20
C LEU A 126 -4.69 0.28 3.56
N GLU A 127 -5.00 -0.45 4.62
CA GLU A 127 -5.01 0.06 5.98
C GLU A 127 -3.92 -0.62 6.81
N VAL A 128 -3.10 0.17 7.48
CA VAL A 128 -2.07 -0.30 8.42
C VAL A 128 -2.31 0.37 9.75
N ASN A 129 -2.83 -0.38 10.72
CA ASN A 129 -3.05 0.09 12.08
C ASN A 129 -2.12 -0.65 13.04
N ALA A 130 -1.26 0.10 13.71
CA ALA A 130 -0.34 -0.43 14.70
C ALA A 130 -0.06 0.64 15.76
N ALA A 131 0.08 0.22 17.02
CA ALA A 131 0.61 1.09 18.08
C ALA A 131 2.07 1.50 17.81
N HIS A 132 2.82 0.65 17.08
CA HIS A 132 4.19 0.91 16.68
C HIS A 132 4.47 0.26 15.32
N ALA A 133 5.00 1.04 14.38
CA ALA A 133 5.42 0.58 13.06
C ALA A 133 6.85 1.03 12.78
N THR A 134 7.62 0.17 12.12
CA THR A 134 8.97 0.49 11.65
C THR A 134 9.09 0.08 10.20
N VAL A 135 9.58 1.00 9.38
CA VAL A 135 9.82 0.79 7.96
C VAL A 135 11.26 1.22 7.71
N THR A 136 12.10 0.25 7.35
CA THR A 136 13.51 0.48 7.00
C THR A 136 13.67 0.18 5.53
N LEU A 137 14.13 1.17 4.77
CA LEU A 137 14.24 1.13 3.33
C LEU A 137 15.55 1.81 2.94
N ASP A 138 16.22 1.28 1.91
CA ASP A 138 17.35 1.99 1.28
C ASP A 138 16.85 3.11 0.35
N GLU A 139 15.69 2.90 -0.29
CA GLU A 139 15.04 3.84 -1.19
C GLU A 139 13.51 3.79 -1.02
N ALA A 140 12.84 4.94 -1.14
CA ALA A 140 11.39 5.05 -1.04
C ALA A 140 10.82 6.06 -2.05
N ASP A 141 9.94 5.58 -2.93
CA ASP A 141 9.18 6.41 -3.87
C ASP A 141 7.72 6.55 -3.39
N LEU A 142 7.36 7.73 -2.90
CA LEU A 142 5.99 8.03 -2.49
C LEU A 142 5.30 8.90 -3.54
N ARG A 143 4.40 8.29 -4.31
CA ARG A 143 3.53 8.99 -5.25
C ARG A 143 2.11 9.00 -4.73
N CYS A 144 1.60 10.19 -4.42
CA CYS A 144 0.24 10.38 -3.97
C CYS A 144 -0.28 11.75 -4.43
N GLN A 145 -1.61 11.87 -4.57
CA GLN A 145 -2.25 13.16 -4.81
C GLN A 145 -2.34 14.00 -3.53
N THR A 146 -2.41 13.34 -2.36
CA THR A 146 -2.50 14.01 -1.07
C THR A 146 -1.75 13.19 -0.04
N LEU A 147 -0.77 13.83 0.61
CA LEU A 147 -0.06 13.30 1.77
C LEU A 147 -0.51 14.07 3.01
N ARG A 148 -0.95 13.35 4.04
CA ARG A 148 -1.23 13.92 5.37
C ARG A 148 -0.33 13.24 6.38
N VAL A 149 0.42 14.04 7.12
CA VAL A 149 1.27 13.59 8.22
C VAL A 149 0.91 14.41 9.44
N ALA A 150 0.62 13.74 10.55
CA ALA A 150 0.29 14.35 11.82
C ALA A 150 0.93 13.55 12.95
N GLY A 151 1.42 14.25 13.96
CA GLY A 151 2.06 13.67 15.12
C GLY A 151 2.61 14.76 16.03
N ASP A 152 2.95 14.40 17.27
CA ASP A 152 3.47 15.34 18.26
C ASP A 152 4.93 15.73 18.00
N ASN A 153 5.69 14.84 17.38
CA ASN A 153 7.10 15.03 17.09
C ASN A 153 7.45 14.45 15.72
N ALA A 154 8.28 15.20 14.97
CA ALA A 154 8.87 14.73 13.72
C ALA A 154 10.37 15.05 13.71
N HIS A 155 11.19 14.03 13.44
CA HIS A 155 12.62 14.16 13.19
C HIS A 155 12.90 13.79 11.74
N THR A 156 13.52 14.70 11.00
CA THR A 156 13.88 14.47 9.60
C THR A 156 15.35 14.84 9.40
N HIS A 157 16.12 13.92 8.86
CA HIS A 157 17.53 14.12 8.55
C HIS A 157 17.76 13.84 7.08
N TRP A 158 18.35 14.81 6.40
CA TRP A 158 18.61 14.74 4.97
C TRP A 158 20.00 15.28 4.68
N ASN A 159 20.77 14.57 3.85
CA ASN A 159 21.98 15.13 3.27
C ASN A 159 21.63 16.21 2.24
N THR A 160 20.51 16.06 1.55
CA THR A 160 19.97 17.03 0.59
C THR A 160 18.45 16.98 0.60
N ARG A 161 17.81 18.16 0.62
CA ARG A 161 16.35 18.30 0.53
C ARG A 161 16.02 19.30 -0.56
N ASN A 162 15.20 18.88 -1.53
CA ASN A 162 14.60 19.75 -2.53
C ASN A 162 13.10 19.87 -2.23
N ASP A 163 12.63 21.08 -2.02
CA ASP A 163 11.22 21.38 -1.80
C ASP A 163 10.74 22.24 -2.96
N VAL A 164 9.84 21.70 -3.77
CA VAL A 164 9.26 22.39 -4.92
C VAL A 164 7.76 22.44 -4.69
N SER A 165 7.27 23.63 -4.40
CA SER A 165 5.87 23.90 -4.09
C SER A 165 5.41 25.17 -4.80
N VAL A 166 4.16 25.16 -5.28
CA VAL A 166 3.52 26.35 -5.87
C VAL A 166 3.09 27.31 -4.76
N GLU A 167 2.55 26.77 -3.69
CA GLU A 167 2.15 27.49 -2.49
C GLU A 167 2.71 26.77 -1.27
N ARG A 168 3.21 27.54 -0.31
CA ARG A 168 3.74 27.04 0.96
C ARG A 168 3.27 27.95 2.08
N MET A 169 2.59 27.37 3.05
CA MET A 169 2.19 28.03 4.29
C MET A 169 2.87 27.34 5.46
N GLU A 170 3.46 28.13 6.36
CA GLU A 170 4.07 27.64 7.59
C GLU A 170 3.49 28.42 8.76
N ILE A 171 3.01 27.71 9.77
CA ILE A 171 2.46 28.28 10.99
C ILE A 171 3.19 27.63 12.16
N SER A 172 3.96 28.43 12.89
CA SER A 172 4.86 27.93 13.94
C SER A 172 4.80 28.86 15.15
N GLY A 173 4.76 28.28 16.37
CA GLY A 173 4.88 29.06 17.60
C GLY A 173 6.30 29.58 17.82
N ARG A 174 7.31 28.81 17.41
CA ARG A 174 8.73 29.19 17.35
C ARG A 174 9.36 28.47 16.16
N ALA A 175 10.16 29.19 15.38
CA ALA A 175 10.96 28.63 14.31
C ALA A 175 12.40 29.17 14.42
N GLU A 176 13.38 28.29 14.23
CA GLU A 176 14.80 28.63 14.18
C GLU A 176 15.40 28.04 12.91
N VAL A 177 16.17 28.85 12.19
CA VAL A 177 16.82 28.43 10.97
C VAL A 177 18.28 28.87 11.01
N HIS A 178 19.18 27.90 10.92
CA HIS A 178 20.63 28.13 10.82
C HIS A 178 21.07 27.76 9.41
N LEU A 179 21.51 28.75 8.64
CA LEU A 179 21.92 28.57 7.24
C LEU A 179 23.38 28.97 7.11
N GLY A 180 24.18 28.13 6.44
CA GLY A 180 25.54 28.50 6.05
C GLY A 180 25.54 29.54 4.92
N GLN A 181 24.73 29.30 3.90
CA GLN A 181 24.47 30.24 2.80
C GLN A 181 22.98 30.26 2.51
N SER A 182 22.42 31.46 2.30
CA SER A 182 21.02 31.66 1.95
C SER A 182 20.90 32.64 0.79
N VAL A 183 20.11 32.29 -0.22
CA VAL A 183 19.75 33.19 -1.32
C VAL A 183 18.24 33.19 -1.43
N ARG A 184 17.63 34.36 -1.22
CA ARG A 184 16.19 34.56 -1.34
C ARG A 184 15.92 35.52 -2.49
N ARG A 185 15.06 35.11 -3.43
CA ARG A 185 14.59 35.94 -4.53
C ARG A 185 13.07 35.97 -4.48
N VAL A 186 12.50 37.16 -4.41
CA VAL A 186 11.06 37.38 -4.41
C VAL A 186 10.75 38.26 -5.62
N ALA A 187 10.02 37.71 -6.60
CA ALA A 187 9.66 38.44 -7.82
C ALA A 187 8.47 39.39 -7.59
N GLY A 188 7.60 39.03 -6.66
CA GLY A 188 6.44 39.83 -6.26
C GLY A 188 6.70 40.62 -4.99
N HIS A 189 5.68 40.66 -4.14
CA HIS A 189 5.74 41.36 -2.86
C HIS A 189 6.42 40.52 -1.78
N ASP A 190 7.25 41.18 -0.97
CA ASP A 190 7.80 40.64 0.27
C ASP A 190 7.35 41.53 1.42
N ASP A 191 6.61 40.97 2.37
CA ASP A 191 6.16 41.66 3.58
C ASP A 191 6.80 40.99 4.80
N VAL A 192 7.36 41.81 5.67
CA VAL A 192 7.86 41.38 6.97
C VAL A 192 7.26 42.28 8.03
N THR A 193 6.29 41.74 8.77
CA THR A 193 5.72 42.37 9.96
C THR A 193 6.21 41.64 11.20
N THR A 194 6.90 42.36 12.08
CA THR A 194 7.47 41.79 13.32
C THR A 194 7.44 42.79 14.46
N GLY A 195 7.35 42.28 15.69
CA GLY A 195 7.43 43.10 16.90
C GLY A 195 8.85 43.61 17.19
N SER A 196 9.87 42.85 16.81
CA SER A 196 11.28 43.24 16.94
C SER A 196 12.11 42.57 15.84
N GLN A 197 12.99 43.33 15.21
CA GLN A 197 13.91 42.84 14.19
C GLN A 197 15.31 43.33 14.48
N ARG A 198 16.28 42.42 14.37
CA ARG A 198 17.70 42.76 14.40
C ARG A 198 18.38 42.13 13.18
N THR A 199 18.98 42.99 12.37
CA THR A 199 19.83 42.59 11.26
C THR A 199 21.25 42.98 11.60
N VAL A 200 22.17 42.02 11.53
CA VAL A 200 23.61 42.25 11.67
C VAL A 200 24.27 41.72 10.43
N VAL A 201 25.14 42.54 9.86
CA VAL A 201 25.96 42.19 8.71
C VAL A 201 27.39 42.54 9.08
N ASN A 202 28.29 41.57 8.92
CA ASN A 202 29.68 41.73 9.35
C ASN A 202 30.52 42.52 8.34
N GLU A 203 30.19 42.38 7.07
CA GLU A 203 30.89 43.01 5.95
C GLU A 203 29.92 44.01 5.28
N ASP A 204 29.38 43.67 4.12
CA ASP A 204 28.62 44.61 3.32
C ASP A 204 27.10 44.44 3.48
N TRP A 205 26.45 45.50 3.96
CA TRP A 205 25.00 45.64 3.86
C TRP A 205 24.66 46.72 2.83
N SER A 206 23.91 46.36 1.80
CA SER A 206 23.45 47.29 0.78
C SER A 206 21.95 47.19 0.58
N VAL A 207 21.32 48.34 0.35
CA VAL A 207 19.89 48.46 0.01
C VAL A 207 19.79 49.29 -1.26
N HIS A 208 19.18 48.71 -2.29
CA HIS A 208 18.92 49.39 -3.56
C HIS A 208 17.41 49.40 -3.80
N ALA A 209 16.83 50.59 -3.88
CA ALA A 209 15.40 50.77 -4.11
C ALA A 209 15.15 52.07 -4.87
N ALA A 210 14.06 52.13 -5.64
CA ALA A 210 13.61 53.39 -6.24
C ALA A 210 13.15 54.40 -5.17
N THR A 211 12.64 53.91 -4.03
CA THR A 211 12.28 54.71 -2.87
C THR A 211 12.58 53.89 -1.61
N ALA A 212 13.22 54.53 -0.63
CA ALA A 212 13.47 53.95 0.68
C ALA A 212 13.02 54.94 1.76
N ASP A 213 12.14 54.48 2.65
CA ASP A 213 11.65 55.24 3.79
C ASP A 213 12.18 54.61 5.08
N LEU A 214 12.95 55.38 5.86
CA LEU A 214 13.33 55.00 7.22
C LEU A 214 12.66 55.93 8.22
N LYS A 215 11.72 55.40 9.00
CA LYS A 215 10.94 56.15 9.99
C LYS A 215 11.07 55.49 11.35
N ALA A 216 11.40 56.29 12.36
CA ALA A 216 11.40 55.85 13.76
C ALA A 216 10.58 56.84 14.59
N ARG A 217 9.91 56.35 15.64
CA ARG A 217 9.20 57.20 16.60
C ARG A 217 10.17 57.97 17.51
N ASP A 218 11.18 57.27 18.01
CA ASP A 218 12.08 57.82 19.03
C ASP A 218 13.43 58.28 18.46
N ARG A 219 14.17 57.38 17.78
CA ARG A 219 15.51 57.68 17.26
C ARG A 219 15.88 56.85 16.06
N VAL A 220 16.48 57.50 15.06
CA VAL A 220 17.37 56.87 14.07
C VAL A 220 18.80 57.29 14.43
N ALA A 221 19.72 56.33 14.55
CA ALA A 221 21.14 56.60 14.77
C ALA A 221 21.93 55.99 13.60
N VAL A 222 22.76 56.81 12.98
CA VAL A 222 23.69 56.39 11.93
C VAL A 222 25.07 56.82 12.40
N ASP A 223 25.97 55.86 12.53
CA ASP A 223 27.35 56.07 12.95
C ASP A 223 28.26 55.38 11.94
N ALA A 224 29.18 56.15 11.37
CA ALA A 224 30.09 55.70 10.33
C ALA A 224 31.26 56.68 10.21
N ASP A 225 32.40 56.20 9.73
CA ASP A 225 33.55 57.04 9.39
C ASP A 225 33.19 58.09 8.32
N SER A 226 32.24 57.78 7.43
CA SER A 226 31.70 58.73 6.46
C SER A 226 30.22 58.47 6.15
N VAL A 227 29.46 59.56 5.97
CA VAL A 227 28.06 59.54 5.53
C VAL A 227 27.90 60.53 4.39
N GLN A 228 27.40 60.05 3.24
CA GLN A 228 27.08 60.89 2.08
C GLN A 228 25.58 60.88 1.85
N ILE A 229 24.98 62.07 1.74
CA ILE A 229 23.56 62.27 1.48
C ILE A 229 23.45 63.26 0.32
N GLY A 230 22.82 62.86 -0.78
CA GLY A 230 22.69 63.66 -2.00
C GLY A 230 21.76 63.01 -3.02
#